data_AF-A0A9D7VQP8-F1
#
_entry.id   AF-A0A9D7VQP8-F1
#
_cell.length_a   1.000
_cell.length_b   1.000
_cell.length_c   1.000
_cell.angle_alpha   90.00
_cell.angle_beta   90.00
_cell.angle_gamma   90.00
#
_symmetry.space_group_name_H-M   'P 1'
#
loop_
_entity.id
_entity.type
_entity.pdbx_description
1 polymer ?
#
loop_
_entity_poly.entity_id
_entity_poly.type
_entity_poly.pdbx_seq_one_letter_code
_entity_poly.pdbx_strand_id
1 'polypeptide(L)'
;MDSSTIKHLLNNEADTNAQKIGFLLLNEFSLLAFSSAIEPLRAANRQSGRPIFEWMVASPNGVSSIASNGVEVHTNNDPENLQKCRMVFVCAGVNVRGNTSKAILNLIRRLDRNGAIIGAICTGTYVMAAAGLLTGRRCTIHWENIDGLAEEFQELEITTDLFEIDGNRVTCSGGTAALDMMLNLISQSHGAQLAAEVSDQFIHDRIREPTDRQRMELRSRIGVSHPKLLAVVKTMEDNLEEPLPQTAIARQTGLSTRQLERLFRKYLNTTPTRYYLNLRLARARHLLRQTSMSILSVALACGFVSASHFSKCYRECYDRTPRAERSPD
;
A
#
# COMPACT_ATOMS: atom_id res chain seq x y z
N MET A 1 9.53 -22.51 5.93
CA MET A 1 8.70 -22.42 7.15
C MET A 1 9.61 -22.59 8.34
N ASP A 2 10.20 -21.48 8.77
CA ASP A 2 10.56 -21.31 10.16
C ASP A 2 10.16 -19.87 10.44
N SER A 3 8.94 -19.69 10.95
CA SER A 3 8.48 -18.38 11.39
C SER A 3 9.27 -18.09 12.65
N SER A 4 10.47 -17.51 12.48
CA SER A 4 11.16 -16.81 13.56
C SER A 4 10.18 -15.75 14.04
N THR A 5 9.37 -16.11 15.03
CA THR A 5 8.16 -15.40 15.38
C THR A 5 8.57 -13.97 15.70
N ILE A 6 7.82 -12.97 15.23
CA ILE A 6 8.04 -11.55 15.59
C ILE A 6 8.25 -11.39 17.09
N LYS A 7 7.62 -12.24 17.90
CA LYS A 7 7.84 -12.37 19.33
C LYS A 7 9.32 -12.41 19.71
N HIS A 8 10.15 -13.21 19.05
CA HIS A 8 11.61 -13.27 19.30
C HIS A 8 12.36 -12.05 18.79
N LEU A 9 11.83 -11.40 17.75
CA LEU A 9 12.41 -10.17 17.22
C LEU A 9 12.08 -8.96 18.11
N LEU A 10 10.87 -8.91 18.67
CA LEU A 10 10.39 -7.83 19.54
C LEU A 10 10.80 -8.00 21.01
N ASN A 11 10.89 -9.24 21.51
CA ASN A 11 11.29 -9.52 22.88
C ASN A 11 12.81 -9.64 22.97
N ASN A 12 13.45 -8.77 23.76
CA ASN A 12 14.71 -9.11 24.39
C ASN A 12 14.37 -10.00 25.58
N GLU A 13 14.88 -11.24 25.64
CA GLU A 13 14.66 -12.16 26.77
C GLU A 13 15.13 -11.58 28.12
N ALA A 14 15.86 -10.46 28.10
CA ALA A 14 16.42 -9.79 29.26
C ALA A 14 15.74 -8.47 29.69
N ASP A 15 14.74 -7.94 28.97
CA ASP A 15 14.25 -6.57 29.20
C ASP A 15 12.78 -6.52 29.66
N THR A 16 12.55 -6.15 30.92
CA THR A 16 11.23 -5.90 31.51
C THR A 16 10.63 -4.54 31.10
N ASN A 17 11.35 -3.77 30.28
CA ASN A 17 10.98 -2.42 29.87
C ASN A 17 9.99 -2.38 28.70
N ALA A 18 9.32 -1.25 28.55
CA ALA A 18 8.39 -0.98 27.46
C ALA A 18 9.10 -1.07 26.09
N GLN A 19 8.46 -1.73 25.11
CA GLN A 19 8.98 -1.82 23.75
C GLN A 19 8.87 -0.47 23.04
N LYS A 20 10.02 0.10 22.64
CA LYS A 20 10.10 1.37 21.92
C LYS A 20 9.92 1.19 20.41
N ILE A 21 8.82 1.73 19.87
CA ILE A 21 8.47 1.71 18.45
C ILE A 21 8.65 3.11 17.83
N GLY A 22 9.46 3.20 16.79
CA GLY A 22 9.70 4.45 16.06
C GLY A 22 8.77 4.61 14.85
N PHE A 23 8.40 5.84 14.55
CA PHE A 23 7.68 6.23 13.34
C PHE A 23 8.41 7.40 12.67
N LEU A 24 8.97 7.16 11.50
CA LEU A 24 9.52 8.22 10.64
C LEU A 24 8.42 8.67 9.67
N LEU A 25 7.87 9.86 9.89
CA LEU A 25 6.83 10.44 9.05
C LEU A 25 7.49 11.20 7.90
N LEU A 26 7.33 10.74 6.66
CA LEU A 26 7.74 11.52 5.50
C LEU A 26 6.69 12.60 5.17
N ASN A 27 7.07 13.64 4.44
CA ASN A 27 6.07 14.56 3.91
C ASN A 27 5.08 13.83 3.00
N GLU A 28 3.84 14.31 3.04
CA GLU A 28 2.68 13.75 2.34
C GLU A 28 2.36 12.29 2.72
N PHE A 29 2.71 11.88 3.96
CA PHE A 29 2.33 10.59 4.50
C PHE A 29 0.82 10.42 4.66
N SER A 30 0.35 9.18 4.67
CA SER A 30 -1.06 8.88 4.97
C SER A 30 -1.32 8.99 6.48
N LEU A 31 -2.05 10.03 6.91
CA LEU A 31 -2.43 10.20 8.31
C LEU A 31 -3.21 8.99 8.84
N LEU A 32 -4.18 8.48 8.08
CA LEU A 32 -4.97 7.31 8.48
C LEU A 32 -4.08 6.09 8.73
N ALA A 33 -3.11 5.82 7.86
CA ALA A 33 -2.24 4.67 7.98
C ALA A 33 -1.32 4.79 9.22
N PHE A 34 -0.77 5.98 9.46
CA PHE A 34 0.00 6.27 10.66
C PHE A 34 -0.84 6.14 11.94
N SER A 35 -2.01 6.79 11.99
CA SER A 35 -2.93 6.73 13.13
C SER A 35 -3.36 5.29 13.43
N SER A 36 -3.65 4.51 12.39
CA SER A 36 -4.01 3.09 12.52
C SER A 36 -2.87 2.24 13.09
N ALA A 37 -1.61 2.67 12.94
CA ALA A 37 -0.46 1.95 13.48
C ALA A 37 -0.09 2.36 14.91
N ILE A 38 -0.19 3.65 15.24
CA ILE A 38 0.21 4.16 16.56
C ILE A 38 -0.88 3.94 17.63
N GLU A 39 -2.16 4.06 17.27
CA GLU A 39 -3.27 3.96 18.23
C GLU A 39 -3.35 2.60 18.95
N PRO A 40 -3.11 1.45 18.29
CA PRO A 40 -3.07 0.15 18.97
C PRO A 40 -2.06 0.07 20.11
N LEU A 41 -0.92 0.76 20.01
CA LEU A 41 0.08 0.80 21.08
C LEU A 41 -0.47 1.52 22.31
N ARG A 42 -1.12 2.68 22.12
CA ARG A 42 -1.78 3.45 23.17
C ARG A 42 -2.90 2.64 23.83
N ALA A 43 -3.73 1.98 23.02
CA ALA A 43 -4.83 1.15 23.50
C ALA A 43 -4.32 -0.07 24.28
N ALA A 44 -3.28 -0.74 23.81
CA ALA A 44 -2.67 -1.87 24.50
C ALA A 44 -2.10 -1.48 25.88
N ASN A 45 -1.47 -0.30 26.00
CA ASN A 45 -1.06 0.23 27.31
C ASN A 45 -2.25 0.45 28.25
N ARG A 46 -3.38 0.96 27.72
CA ARG A 46 -4.60 1.17 28.51
C ARG A 46 -5.19 -0.16 28.99
N GLN A 47 -5.32 -1.16 28.12
CA GLN A 47 -5.92 -2.45 28.47
C GLN A 47 -5.01 -3.27 29.40
N SER A 48 -3.69 -3.21 29.22
CA SER A 48 -2.74 -3.90 30.09
C SER A 48 -2.50 -3.22 31.44
N GLY A 49 -2.99 -1.99 31.64
CA GLY A 49 -2.83 -1.21 32.87
C GLY A 49 -1.39 -0.74 33.15
N ARG A 50 -0.46 -0.93 32.21
CA ARG A 50 0.96 -0.53 32.36
C ARG A 50 1.57 -0.15 31.00
N PRO A 51 2.64 0.66 30.95
CA PRO A 51 3.30 1.01 29.70
C PRO A 51 4.12 -0.18 29.17
N ILE A 52 3.49 -1.03 28.35
CA ILE A 52 4.18 -2.12 27.64
C ILE A 52 4.79 -1.66 26.31
N PHE A 53 4.29 -0.55 25.76
CA PHE A 53 4.82 0.13 24.59
C PHE A 53 5.17 1.58 24.90
N GLU A 54 6.27 2.04 24.31
CA GLU A 54 6.60 3.44 24.15
C GLU A 54 6.74 3.72 22.65
N TRP A 55 6.45 4.94 22.22
CA TRP A 55 6.63 5.30 20.81
C TRP A 55 7.40 6.60 20.65
N MET A 56 8.09 6.68 19.52
CA MET A 56 8.83 7.85 19.10
C MET A 56 8.37 8.25 17.71
N VAL A 57 7.94 9.49 17.55
CA VAL A 57 7.60 10.05 16.24
C VAL A 57 8.70 11.03 15.84
N ALA A 58 9.21 10.91 14.63
CA ALA A 58 10.21 11.81 14.07
C ALA A 58 9.86 12.15 12.62
N SER A 59 10.36 13.30 12.17
CA SER A 59 10.28 13.74 10.78
C SER A 59 11.68 13.92 10.19
N PRO A 60 11.85 13.88 8.86
CA PRO A 60 13.14 14.10 8.22
C PRO A 60 13.83 15.41 8.60
N ASN A 61 13.06 16.45 8.91
CA ASN A 61 13.56 17.77 9.35
C ASN A 61 13.66 17.92 10.87
N GLY A 62 13.24 16.93 11.66
CA GLY A 62 13.21 16.95 13.13
C GLY A 62 12.15 17.84 13.78
N VAL A 63 11.31 18.54 13.00
CA VAL A 63 10.31 19.49 13.51
C VAL A 63 8.89 18.96 13.28
N SER A 64 8.52 18.72 12.02
CA SER A 64 7.16 18.29 11.66
C SER A 64 7.11 17.62 10.29
N SER A 65 5.98 16.98 9.98
CA SER A 65 5.64 16.54 8.64
C SER A 65 4.17 16.77 8.36
N ILE A 66 3.87 17.18 7.12
CA ILE A 66 2.51 17.45 6.67
C ILE A 66 1.98 16.19 6.00
N ALA A 67 0.86 15.66 6.49
CA ALA A 67 0.18 14.52 5.89
C ALA A 67 -0.47 14.90 4.55
N SER A 68 -0.78 13.91 3.71
CA SER A 68 -1.40 14.11 2.39
C SER A 68 -2.80 14.77 2.45
N ASN A 69 -3.42 14.84 3.62
CA ASN A 69 -4.69 15.53 3.86
C ASN A 69 -4.52 16.95 4.44
N GLY A 70 -3.29 17.46 4.52
CA GLY A 70 -2.97 18.81 4.99
C GLY A 70 -2.79 18.95 6.51
N VAL A 71 -3.01 17.89 7.29
CA VAL A 71 -2.76 17.93 8.73
C VAL A 71 -1.26 17.88 9.01
N GLU A 72 -0.76 18.83 9.79
CA GLU A 72 0.63 18.84 10.25
C GLU A 72 0.78 18.06 11.56
N VAL A 73 1.75 17.15 11.61
CA VAL A 73 2.15 16.44 12.82
C VAL A 73 3.50 16.96 13.28
N HIS A 74 3.50 17.69 14.39
CA HIS A 74 4.72 18.10 15.07
C HIS A 74 5.36 16.91 15.78
N THR A 75 6.66 16.73 15.56
CA THR A 75 7.44 15.64 16.13
C THR A 75 8.43 16.16 17.17
N ASN A 76 9.04 17.34 16.92
CA ASN A 76 10.07 17.98 17.74
C ASN A 76 11.13 16.97 18.24
N ASN A 77 11.58 16.11 17.33
CA ASN A 77 12.46 15.02 17.67
C ASN A 77 13.43 14.76 16.52
N ASP A 78 14.72 14.79 16.84
CA ASP A 78 15.77 14.46 15.89
C ASP A 78 15.54 13.04 15.35
N PRO A 79 15.44 12.84 14.02
CA PRO A 79 15.29 11.51 13.45
C PRO A 79 16.41 10.54 13.84
N GLU A 80 17.58 11.03 14.25
CA GLU A 80 18.64 10.20 14.82
C GLU A 80 18.19 9.49 16.11
N ASN A 81 17.27 10.04 16.90
CA ASN A 81 16.79 9.38 18.12
C ASN A 81 16.05 8.07 17.85
N LEU A 82 15.60 7.82 16.62
CA LEU A 82 14.98 6.55 16.22
C LEU A 82 15.91 5.35 16.42
N GLN A 83 17.23 5.55 16.51
CA GLN A 83 18.19 4.48 16.81
C GLN A 83 18.02 3.87 18.22
N LYS A 84 17.22 4.49 19.09
CA LYS A 84 16.81 3.96 20.40
C LYS A 84 15.61 3.00 20.31
N CYS A 85 15.00 2.87 19.14
CA CYS A 85 13.81 2.04 18.93
C CYS A 85 14.20 0.66 18.40
N ARG A 86 13.53 -0.38 18.90
CA ARG A 86 13.75 -1.78 18.45
C ARG A 86 13.21 -2.00 17.05
N MET A 87 12.11 -1.32 16.74
CA MET A 87 11.40 -1.35 15.47
C MET A 87 11.11 0.08 15.03
N VAL A 88 11.29 0.37 13.74
CA VAL A 88 11.01 1.69 13.17
C VAL A 88 10.18 1.53 11.90
N PHE A 89 9.00 2.14 11.86
CA PHE A 89 8.16 2.22 10.68
C PHE A 89 8.46 3.50 9.89
N VAL A 90 8.67 3.33 8.58
CA VAL A 90 8.68 4.44 7.63
C VAL A 90 7.25 4.65 7.13
N CYS A 91 6.66 5.77 7.52
CA CYS A 91 5.32 6.17 7.12
C CYS A 91 5.40 7.13 5.94
N ALA A 92 4.89 6.70 4.79
CA ALA A 92 4.81 7.54 3.59
C ALA A 92 3.38 7.55 3.04
N GLY A 93 3.19 8.25 1.92
CA GLY A 93 1.89 8.39 1.27
C GLY A 93 2.04 8.76 -0.18
N VAL A 94 1.45 9.89 -0.58
CA VAL A 94 1.54 10.33 -1.98
C VAL A 94 2.93 10.89 -2.28
N ASN A 95 3.30 10.93 -3.57
CA ASN A 95 4.56 11.53 -4.03
C ASN A 95 5.81 10.97 -3.30
N VAL A 96 5.81 9.68 -2.97
CA VAL A 96 6.88 9.06 -2.17
C VAL A 96 8.27 9.27 -2.77
N ARG A 97 8.41 9.31 -4.11
CA ARG A 97 9.69 9.58 -4.79
C ARG A 97 10.23 10.97 -4.47
N GLY A 98 9.37 12.00 -4.59
CA GLY A 98 9.75 13.38 -4.27
C GLY A 98 10.11 13.56 -2.80
N ASN A 99 9.45 12.79 -1.93
CA ASN A 99 9.69 12.81 -0.49
C ASN A 99 10.80 11.85 -0.01
N THR A 100 11.48 11.13 -0.92
CA THR A 100 12.58 10.21 -0.59
C THR A 100 13.93 10.83 -0.94
N SER A 101 14.65 11.31 0.07
CA SER A 101 15.99 11.90 -0.08
C SER A 101 17.10 10.89 0.23
N LYS A 102 18.33 11.16 -0.24
CA LYS A 102 19.52 10.37 0.13
C LYS A 102 19.74 10.33 1.65
N ALA A 103 19.40 11.40 2.36
CA ALA A 103 19.52 11.45 3.82
C ALA A 103 18.57 10.46 4.49
N ILE A 104 17.31 10.38 4.02
CA ILE A 104 16.33 9.40 4.50
C ILE A 104 16.80 7.96 4.25
N LEU A 105 17.28 7.67 3.03
CA LEU A 105 17.81 6.35 2.69
C LEU A 105 19.00 5.96 3.59
N ASN A 106 19.90 6.91 3.86
CA ASN A 106 21.06 6.68 4.73
C ASN A 106 20.67 6.46 6.19
N LEU A 107 19.69 7.22 6.70
CA LEU A 107 19.13 7.04 8.04
C LEU A 107 18.56 5.62 8.20
N ILE A 108 17.69 5.18 7.29
CA ILE A 108 17.03 3.87 7.40
C ILE A 108 18.07 2.75 7.29
N ARG A 109 19.05 2.85 6.38
CA ARG A 109 20.17 1.89 6.30
C ARG A 109 21.00 1.84 7.57
N ARG A 110 21.18 2.98 8.26
CA ARG A 110 21.91 3.02 9.54
C ARG A 110 21.09 2.37 10.66
N LEU A 111 19.79 2.62 10.73
CA LEU A 111 18.90 1.96 11.67
C LEU A 111 18.95 0.43 11.49
N ASP A 112 18.90 -0.05 10.24
CA ASP A 112 19.02 -1.47 9.91
C ASP A 112 20.36 -2.08 10.35
N ARG A 113 21.49 -1.40 10.05
CA ARG A 113 22.82 -1.85 10.49
C ARG A 113 22.97 -1.90 12.01
N ASN A 114 22.24 -1.04 12.73
CA ASN A 114 22.20 -1.05 14.20
C ASN A 114 21.25 -2.13 14.76
N GLY A 115 20.68 -2.99 13.90
CA GLY A 115 19.88 -4.15 14.28
C GLY A 115 18.39 -3.86 14.45
N ALA A 116 17.90 -2.65 14.12
CA ALA A 116 16.47 -2.34 14.21
C ALA A 116 15.65 -3.18 13.20
N ILE A 117 14.44 -3.57 13.59
CA ILE A 117 13.45 -4.10 12.63
C ILE A 117 12.93 -2.91 11.84
N ILE A 118 13.07 -2.95 10.51
CA ILE A 118 12.62 -1.87 9.66
C ILE A 118 11.25 -2.24 9.09
N GLY A 119 10.28 -1.40 9.41
CA GLY A 119 8.93 -1.48 8.94
C GLY A 119 8.60 -0.41 7.90
N ALA A 120 7.60 -0.66 7.07
CA ALA A 120 7.02 0.32 6.17
C ALA A 120 5.50 0.27 6.19
N ILE A 121 4.88 1.45 6.11
CA ILE A 121 3.43 1.60 6.04
C ILE A 121 3.06 2.40 4.80
N CYS A 122 2.02 1.95 4.09
CA CYS A 122 1.58 2.54 2.83
C CYS A 122 2.69 2.48 1.78
N THR A 123 3.05 3.60 1.15
CA THR A 123 4.14 3.66 0.19
C THR A 123 5.54 3.64 0.83
N GLY A 124 5.65 3.52 2.16
CA GLY A 124 6.94 3.40 2.85
C GLY A 124 7.80 2.24 2.32
N THR A 125 7.15 1.21 1.75
CA THR A 125 7.84 0.05 1.15
C THR A 125 8.75 0.48 0.00
N TYR A 126 8.37 1.51 -0.76
CA TYR A 126 9.23 2.10 -1.79
C TYR A 126 10.55 2.60 -1.19
N VAL A 127 10.51 3.23 -0.01
CA VAL A 127 11.70 3.78 0.65
C VAL A 127 12.62 2.64 1.09
N MET A 128 12.05 1.54 1.60
CA MET A 128 12.81 0.33 1.95
C MET A 128 13.42 -0.34 0.71
N ALA A 129 12.67 -0.42 -0.41
CA ALA A 129 13.17 -0.91 -1.69
C ALA A 129 14.34 -0.06 -2.21
N ALA A 130 14.16 1.26 -2.27
CA ALA A 130 15.21 2.21 -2.67
C ALA A 130 16.43 2.21 -1.72
N ALA A 131 16.23 1.83 -0.46
CA ALA A 131 17.30 1.63 0.50
C ALA A 131 18.05 0.30 0.31
N GLY A 132 17.56 -0.62 -0.52
CA GLY A 132 18.13 -1.94 -0.77
C GLY A 132 17.83 -2.94 0.34
N LEU A 133 16.76 -2.74 1.10
CA LEU A 133 16.47 -3.55 2.30
C LEU A 133 15.55 -4.75 2.02
N LEU A 134 14.96 -4.85 0.83
CA LEU A 134 13.94 -5.85 0.52
C LEU A 134 14.43 -6.99 -0.39
N THR A 135 15.70 -6.99 -0.81
CA THR A 135 16.24 -8.03 -1.68
C THR A 135 16.15 -9.40 -1.00
N GLY A 136 15.55 -10.37 -1.70
CA GLY A 136 15.35 -11.74 -1.18
C GLY A 136 14.33 -11.83 -0.04
N ARG A 137 13.45 -10.84 0.11
CA ARG A 137 12.39 -10.81 1.12
C ARG A 137 11.03 -10.59 0.44
N ARG A 138 10.00 -11.23 0.98
CA ARG A 138 8.62 -10.92 0.63
C ARG A 138 8.24 -9.55 1.16
N CYS A 139 7.52 -8.79 0.35
CA CYS A 139 7.04 -7.48 0.74
C CYS A 139 5.68 -7.16 0.10
N THR A 140 4.98 -6.19 0.67
CA THR A 140 3.76 -5.63 0.09
C THR A 140 3.79 -4.11 0.14
N ILE A 141 3.02 -3.49 -0.73
CA ILE A 141 2.80 -2.05 -0.80
C ILE A 141 1.31 -1.81 -1.06
N HIS A 142 0.83 -0.58 -0.87
CA HIS A 142 -0.54 -0.22 -1.26
C HIS A 142 -0.82 -0.66 -2.70
N TRP A 143 -1.97 -1.30 -2.94
CA TRP A 143 -2.33 -1.97 -4.20
C TRP A 143 -2.17 -1.08 -5.43
N GLU A 144 -2.39 0.23 -5.27
CA GLU A 144 -2.21 1.23 -6.32
C GLU A 144 -0.78 1.30 -6.84
N ASN A 145 0.21 0.90 -6.03
CA ASN A 145 1.63 1.07 -6.27
C ASN A 145 2.37 -0.24 -6.57
N ILE A 146 1.70 -1.39 -6.58
CA ILE A 146 2.35 -2.69 -6.83
C ILE A 146 3.02 -2.69 -8.20
N ASP A 147 2.28 -2.38 -9.27
CA ASP A 147 2.82 -2.36 -10.64
C ASP A 147 3.99 -1.38 -10.76
N GLY A 148 3.86 -0.19 -10.18
CA GLY A 148 4.89 0.85 -10.24
C GLY A 148 6.15 0.48 -9.45
N LEU A 149 6.01 -0.28 -8.36
CA LEU A 149 7.15 -0.78 -7.58
C LEU A 149 7.83 -1.95 -8.30
N ALA A 150 7.05 -2.88 -8.89
CA ALA A 150 7.55 -4.03 -9.62
C ALA A 150 8.32 -3.64 -10.89
N GLU A 151 7.87 -2.58 -11.57
CA GLU A 151 8.58 -2.04 -12.75
C GLU A 151 9.97 -1.49 -12.38
N GLU A 152 10.08 -0.82 -11.22
CA GLU A 152 11.32 -0.16 -10.79
C GLU A 152 12.30 -1.12 -10.08
N PHE A 153 11.77 -2.14 -9.39
CA PHE A 153 12.54 -3.11 -8.61
C PHE A 153 12.12 -4.54 -9.00
N GLN A 154 12.57 -4.98 -10.19
CA GLN A 154 12.14 -6.23 -10.83
C GLN A 154 12.52 -7.50 -10.05
N GLU A 155 13.50 -7.40 -9.16
CA GLU A 155 13.98 -8.51 -8.33
C GLU A 155 13.15 -8.74 -7.06
N LEU A 156 12.21 -7.84 -6.72
CA LEU A 156 11.44 -7.94 -5.48
C LEU A 156 10.25 -8.89 -5.61
N GLU A 157 10.04 -9.70 -4.58
CA GLU A 157 8.84 -10.52 -4.43
C GLU A 157 7.73 -9.68 -3.76
N ILE A 158 6.95 -9.00 -4.59
CA ILE A 158 5.85 -8.12 -4.16
C ILE A 158 4.53 -8.90 -4.16
N THR A 159 3.87 -8.99 -3.02
CA THR A 159 2.59 -9.69 -2.86
C THR A 159 1.40 -8.73 -2.83
N THR A 160 0.19 -9.30 -2.89
CA THR A 160 -1.08 -8.55 -2.80
C THR A 160 -1.72 -8.62 -1.42
N ASP A 161 -0.96 -9.10 -0.44
CA ASP A 161 -1.37 -9.32 0.94
C ASP A 161 -1.52 -7.97 1.66
N LEU A 162 -2.29 -7.91 2.75
CA LEU A 162 -2.48 -6.68 3.55
C LEU A 162 -1.17 -6.21 4.18
N PHE A 163 -0.40 -7.16 4.71
CA PHE A 163 0.91 -6.92 5.28
C PHE A 163 1.78 -8.19 5.18
N GLU A 164 3.08 -7.99 5.12
CA GLU A 164 4.10 -9.04 5.06
C GLU A 164 5.08 -8.84 6.20
N ILE A 165 5.40 -9.94 6.87
CA ILE A 165 6.47 -9.99 7.87
C ILE A 165 7.43 -11.10 7.43
N ASP A 166 8.61 -10.69 6.97
CA ASP A 166 9.68 -11.59 6.55
C ASP A 166 10.97 -11.24 7.29
N GLY A 167 11.27 -12.00 8.34
CA GLY A 167 12.40 -11.75 9.23
C GLY A 167 12.31 -10.37 9.88
N ASN A 168 13.35 -9.55 9.70
CA ASN A 168 13.42 -8.18 10.23
C ASN A 168 12.86 -7.12 9.27
N ARG A 169 11.98 -7.52 8.35
CA ARG A 169 11.23 -6.64 7.44
C ARG A 169 9.75 -6.77 7.69
N VAL A 170 9.08 -5.63 7.88
CA VAL A 170 7.63 -5.56 8.03
C VAL A 170 7.09 -4.57 7.02
N THR A 171 6.17 -4.97 6.14
CA THR A 171 5.61 -4.06 5.14
C THR A 171 4.10 -4.15 5.13
N CYS A 172 3.42 -3.04 4.98
CA CYS A 172 1.97 -2.96 5.09
C CYS A 172 1.38 -2.06 4.01
N SER A 173 0.27 -2.48 3.43
CA SER A 173 -0.44 -1.72 2.40
C SER A 173 -0.93 -0.35 2.87
N GLY A 174 -1.04 -0.13 4.19
CA GLY A 174 -1.51 1.12 4.77
C GLY A 174 -3.04 1.18 4.96
N GLY A 175 -3.56 2.37 5.23
CA GLY A 175 -4.93 2.56 5.68
C GLY A 175 -5.21 1.76 6.96
N THR A 176 -6.37 1.11 7.03
CA THR A 176 -6.73 0.26 8.18
C THR A 176 -5.94 -1.05 8.23
N ALA A 177 -5.22 -1.45 7.17
CA ALA A 177 -4.37 -2.65 7.22
C ALA A 177 -3.25 -2.52 8.27
N ALA A 178 -2.84 -1.28 8.56
CA ALA A 178 -1.86 -1.01 9.60
C ALA A 178 -2.41 -1.31 11.00
N LEU A 179 -3.72 -1.14 11.22
CA LEU A 179 -4.38 -1.56 12.47
C LEU A 179 -4.28 -3.08 12.64
N ASP A 180 -4.65 -3.85 11.61
CA ASP A 180 -4.59 -5.31 11.65
C ASP A 180 -3.16 -5.81 11.83
N MET A 181 -2.20 -5.22 11.12
CA MET A 181 -0.78 -5.53 11.28
C MET A 181 -0.35 -5.32 12.73
N MET A 182 -0.63 -4.17 13.33
CA MET A 182 -0.21 -3.89 14.70
C MET A 182 -0.92 -4.78 15.73
N LEU A 183 -2.21 -5.10 15.52
CA LEU A 183 -2.93 -6.07 16.35
C LEU A 183 -2.33 -7.47 16.24
N ASN A 184 -1.88 -7.87 15.05
CA ASN A 184 -1.16 -9.11 14.84
C ASN A 184 0.19 -9.11 15.58
N LEU A 185 0.96 -8.00 15.54
CA LEU A 185 2.19 -7.85 16.32
C LEU A 185 1.92 -7.95 17.83
N ILE A 186 0.89 -7.28 18.33
CA ILE A 186 0.48 -7.32 19.75
C ILE A 186 0.07 -8.74 20.15
N SER A 187 -0.69 -9.44 19.30
CA SER A 187 -1.10 -10.83 19.53
C SER A 187 0.11 -11.74 19.67
N GLN A 188 1.11 -11.57 18.80
CA GLN A 188 2.35 -12.36 18.84
C GLN A 188 3.23 -12.05 20.06
N SER A 189 3.33 -10.79 20.49
CA SER A 189 4.22 -10.40 21.61
C SER A 189 3.57 -10.52 22.99
N HIS A 190 2.29 -10.18 23.13
CA HIS A 190 1.56 -10.08 24.40
C HIS A 190 0.33 -10.99 24.50
N GLY A 191 0.03 -11.76 23.45
CA GLY A 191 -1.03 -12.76 23.45
C GLY A 191 -2.33 -12.26 22.79
N ALA A 192 -3.09 -13.22 22.26
CA ALA A 192 -4.31 -12.96 21.49
C ALA A 192 -5.40 -12.24 22.29
N GLN A 193 -5.47 -12.46 23.61
CA GLN A 193 -6.47 -11.81 24.46
C GLN A 193 -6.31 -10.28 24.45
N LEU A 194 -5.08 -9.78 24.65
CA LEU A 194 -4.84 -8.33 24.65
C LEU A 194 -5.15 -7.72 23.29
N ALA A 195 -4.78 -8.40 22.20
CA ALA A 195 -5.10 -7.94 20.86
C ALA A 195 -6.62 -7.85 20.63
N ALA A 196 -7.40 -8.82 21.11
CA ALA A 196 -8.86 -8.80 21.03
C ALA A 196 -9.45 -7.62 21.84
N GLU A 197 -9.00 -7.40 23.07
CA GLU A 197 -9.46 -6.28 23.92
C GLU A 197 -9.14 -4.90 23.30
N VAL A 198 -8.03 -4.79 22.56
CA VAL A 198 -7.68 -3.58 21.80
C VAL A 198 -8.57 -3.44 20.56
N SER A 199 -8.83 -4.53 19.84
CA SER A 199 -9.75 -4.56 18.68
C SER A 199 -11.15 -4.09 19.08
N ASP A 200 -11.67 -4.59 20.19
CA ASP A 200 -12.99 -4.24 20.72
C ASP A 200 -13.08 -2.74 21.06
N GLN A 201 -12.02 -2.15 21.63
CA GLN A 201 -11.97 -0.71 21.92
C GLN A 201 -12.11 0.15 20.66
N PHE A 202 -11.65 -0.34 19.52
CA PHE A 202 -11.76 0.37 18.24
C PHE A 202 -13.02 0.03 17.45
N ILE A 203 -13.93 -0.79 18.00
CA ILE A 203 -15.13 -1.26 17.28
C ILE A 203 -14.71 -1.94 15.97
N HIS A 204 -13.59 -2.68 16.01
CA HIS A 204 -13.03 -3.36 14.86
C HIS A 204 -13.52 -4.80 14.82
N ASP A 205 -14.51 -5.04 13.95
CA ASP A 205 -15.29 -6.29 13.87
C ASP A 205 -14.45 -7.57 13.75
N ARG A 206 -13.34 -7.50 13.00
CA ARG A 206 -12.42 -8.63 12.83
C ARG A 206 -11.00 -8.16 12.56
N ILE A 207 -10.05 -8.72 13.29
CA ILE A 207 -8.62 -8.63 12.97
C ILE A 207 -8.36 -9.41 11.68
N ARG A 208 -7.99 -8.71 10.61
CA ARG A 208 -7.70 -9.30 9.31
C ARG A 208 -6.36 -10.02 9.32
N GLU A 209 -6.31 -11.14 8.60
CA GLU A 209 -5.10 -11.95 8.46
C GLU A 209 -4.13 -11.32 7.45
N PRO A 210 -2.82 -11.62 7.51
CA PRO A 210 -1.84 -11.07 6.56
C PRO A 210 -2.27 -11.27 5.10
N THR A 211 -2.73 -12.47 4.76
CA THR A 211 -3.13 -12.88 3.40
C THR A 211 -4.52 -12.40 2.98
N ASP A 212 -5.25 -11.67 3.84
CA ASP A 212 -6.50 -11.06 3.41
C ASP A 212 -6.23 -10.08 2.25
N ARG A 213 -7.20 -9.92 1.34
CA ARG A 213 -7.02 -9.08 0.16
C ARG A 213 -7.08 -7.59 0.54
N GLN A 214 -6.16 -6.79 0.00
CA GLN A 214 -6.20 -5.33 0.17
C GLN A 214 -7.47 -4.69 -0.40
N ARG A 215 -7.93 -5.18 -1.55
CA ARG A 215 -9.12 -4.65 -2.23
C ARG A 215 -10.32 -5.54 -1.97
N MET A 216 -11.47 -4.88 -1.79
CA MET A 216 -12.76 -5.56 -1.79
C MET A 216 -12.92 -6.43 -3.04
N GLU A 217 -13.66 -7.53 -2.91
CA GLU A 217 -14.00 -8.36 -4.05
C GLU A 217 -14.66 -7.56 -5.17
N LEU A 218 -14.42 -7.98 -6.41
CA LEU A 218 -14.94 -7.30 -7.59
C LEU A 218 -16.46 -7.10 -7.51
N ARG A 219 -17.20 -8.10 -7.00
CA ARG A 219 -18.63 -8.06 -6.70
C ARG A 219 -19.03 -6.80 -5.92
N SER A 220 -18.34 -6.56 -4.81
CA SER A 220 -18.63 -5.44 -3.92
C SER A 220 -18.19 -4.12 -4.54
N ARG A 221 -17.08 -4.10 -5.28
CA ARG A 221 -16.57 -2.91 -5.98
C ARG A 221 -17.51 -2.39 -7.07
N ILE A 222 -18.11 -3.31 -7.85
CA ILE A 222 -19.00 -2.92 -8.96
C ILE A 222 -20.48 -2.86 -8.55
N GLY A 223 -20.84 -3.30 -7.34
CA GLY A 223 -22.23 -3.37 -6.88
C GLY A 223 -23.09 -4.39 -7.64
N VAL A 224 -22.46 -5.38 -8.29
CA VAL A 224 -23.14 -6.35 -9.15
C VAL A 224 -22.71 -7.77 -8.79
N SER A 225 -23.70 -8.65 -8.64
CA SER A 225 -23.47 -10.07 -8.32
C SER A 225 -23.60 -11.01 -9.53
N HIS A 226 -23.81 -10.47 -10.74
CA HIS A 226 -23.99 -11.30 -11.95
C HIS A 226 -22.68 -12.01 -12.34
N PRO A 227 -22.58 -13.36 -12.21
CA PRO A 227 -21.29 -14.07 -12.29
C PRO A 227 -20.57 -13.89 -13.63
N LYS A 228 -21.30 -13.93 -14.75
CA LYS A 228 -20.68 -13.72 -16.07
C LYS A 228 -20.17 -12.30 -16.28
N LEU A 229 -20.81 -11.29 -15.67
CA LEU A 229 -20.33 -9.92 -15.81
C LEU A 229 -19.06 -9.72 -14.97
N LEU A 230 -19.03 -10.31 -13.78
CA LEU A 230 -17.82 -10.34 -12.94
C LEU A 230 -16.67 -11.04 -13.64
N ALA A 231 -16.91 -12.18 -14.28
CA ALA A 231 -15.91 -12.88 -15.07
C ALA A 231 -15.38 -12.01 -16.22
N VAL A 232 -16.27 -11.34 -16.96
CA VAL A 232 -15.88 -10.42 -18.04
C VAL A 232 -15.02 -9.27 -17.52
N VAL A 233 -15.47 -8.59 -16.46
CA VAL A 233 -14.74 -7.44 -15.90
C VAL A 233 -13.38 -7.88 -15.36
N LYS A 234 -13.30 -9.05 -14.71
CA LYS A 234 -12.04 -9.64 -14.28
C LYS A 234 -11.11 -9.90 -15.46
N THR A 235 -11.59 -10.54 -16.53
CA THR A 235 -10.81 -10.75 -17.76
C THR A 235 -10.31 -9.44 -18.36
N MET A 236 -11.10 -8.36 -18.32
CA MET A 236 -10.65 -7.03 -18.75
C MET A 236 -9.56 -6.45 -17.84
N GLU A 237 -9.72 -6.54 -16.51
CA GLU A 237 -8.70 -6.09 -15.53
C GLU A 237 -7.38 -6.87 -15.67
N ASP A 238 -7.45 -8.17 -15.96
CA ASP A 238 -6.28 -9.05 -16.13
C ASP A 238 -5.55 -8.81 -17.47
N ASN A 239 -6.18 -8.16 -18.46
CA ASN A 239 -5.65 -7.97 -19.81
C ASN A 239 -5.61 -6.49 -20.22
N LEU A 240 -5.03 -5.61 -19.40
CA LEU A 240 -5.00 -4.16 -19.68
C LEU A 240 -3.90 -3.75 -20.67
N GLU A 241 -2.76 -4.45 -20.64
CA GLU A 241 -1.62 -4.22 -21.53
C GLU A 241 -1.87 -4.82 -22.92
N GLU A 242 -2.43 -6.03 -23.00
CA GLU A 242 -2.81 -6.69 -24.25
C GLU A 242 -4.34 -6.88 -24.32
N PRO A 243 -5.10 -5.83 -24.66
CA PRO A 243 -6.54 -5.86 -24.57
C PRO A 243 -7.18 -6.85 -25.54
N LEU A 244 -7.98 -7.76 -25.00
CA LEU A 244 -8.69 -8.76 -25.79
C LEU A 244 -9.86 -8.15 -26.58
N PRO A 245 -10.09 -8.58 -27.83
CA PRO A 245 -11.28 -8.17 -28.56
C PRO A 245 -12.55 -8.67 -27.87
N GLN A 246 -13.64 -7.91 -27.97
CA GLN A 246 -14.90 -8.25 -27.28
C GLN A 246 -15.44 -9.64 -27.67
N THR A 247 -15.21 -10.06 -28.90
CA THR A 247 -15.57 -11.39 -29.39
C THR A 247 -14.83 -12.50 -28.63
N ALA A 248 -13.55 -12.30 -28.31
CA ALA A 248 -12.77 -13.24 -27.52
C ALA A 248 -13.24 -13.29 -26.07
N ILE A 249 -13.49 -12.13 -25.45
CA ILE A 249 -14.01 -12.04 -24.07
C ILE A 249 -15.39 -12.70 -23.97
N ALA A 250 -16.28 -12.42 -24.93
CA ALA A 250 -17.60 -13.02 -24.99
C ALA A 250 -17.51 -14.55 -25.11
N ARG A 251 -16.64 -15.06 -26.00
CA ARG A 251 -16.40 -16.50 -26.16
C ARG A 251 -15.86 -17.16 -24.89
N GLN A 252 -14.86 -16.58 -24.24
CA GLN A 252 -14.27 -17.12 -23.00
C GLN A 252 -15.28 -17.18 -21.85
N THR A 253 -16.26 -16.27 -21.83
CA THR A 253 -17.26 -16.17 -20.76
C THR A 253 -18.59 -16.84 -21.11
N GLY A 254 -18.68 -17.53 -22.25
CA GLY A 254 -19.90 -18.21 -22.71
C GLY A 254 -21.05 -17.22 -22.93
N LEU A 255 -20.75 -16.06 -23.52
CA LEU A 255 -21.68 -15.00 -23.89
C LEU A 255 -21.61 -14.71 -25.38
N SER A 256 -22.70 -14.21 -25.95
CA SER A 256 -22.63 -13.47 -27.23
C SER A 256 -22.26 -12.01 -26.99
N THR A 257 -21.74 -11.33 -28.02
CA THR A 257 -21.43 -9.88 -27.95
C THR A 257 -22.67 -9.04 -27.59
N ARG A 258 -23.84 -9.39 -28.11
CA ARG A 258 -25.11 -8.74 -27.78
C ARG A 258 -25.50 -8.93 -26.31
N GLN A 259 -25.29 -10.13 -25.75
CA GLN A 259 -25.53 -10.39 -24.33
C GLN A 259 -24.58 -9.60 -23.45
N LEU A 260 -23.30 -9.55 -23.84
CA LEU A 260 -22.27 -8.77 -23.18
C LEU A 260 -22.65 -7.27 -23.12
N GLU A 261 -23.02 -6.66 -24.26
CA GLU A 261 -23.49 -5.27 -24.30
C GLU A 261 -24.71 -5.03 -23.40
N ARG A 262 -25.68 -5.95 -23.42
CA ARG A 262 -26.88 -5.84 -22.59
C ARG A 262 -26.55 -5.87 -21.10
N LEU A 263 -25.60 -6.71 -20.68
CA LEU A 263 -25.16 -6.78 -19.29
C LEU A 263 -24.50 -5.46 -18.85
N PHE A 264 -23.60 -4.92 -19.67
CA PHE A 264 -22.93 -3.65 -19.36
C PHE A 264 -23.92 -2.49 -19.27
N ARG A 265 -24.88 -2.39 -20.20
CA ARG A 265 -25.92 -1.35 -20.12
C ARG A 265 -26.80 -1.51 -18.89
N LYS A 266 -27.26 -2.73 -18.59
CA LYS A 266 -28.18 -3.00 -17.47
C LYS A 266 -27.54 -2.74 -16.11
N TYR A 267 -26.28 -3.14 -15.94
CA TYR A 267 -25.65 -3.19 -14.62
C TYR A 267 -24.62 -2.08 -14.37
N LEU A 268 -23.99 -1.55 -15.43
CA LEU A 268 -22.90 -0.57 -15.31
C LEU A 268 -23.20 0.74 -16.07
N ASN A 269 -24.40 0.85 -16.67
CA ASN A 269 -24.86 2.00 -17.45
C ASN A 269 -23.84 2.50 -18.49
N THR A 270 -23.11 1.58 -19.11
CA THR A 270 -22.08 1.92 -20.11
C THR A 270 -21.95 0.81 -21.16
N THR A 271 -21.06 0.97 -22.13
CA THR A 271 -20.72 -0.06 -23.11
C THR A 271 -19.47 -0.83 -22.67
N PRO A 272 -19.32 -2.11 -23.08
CA PRO A 272 -18.10 -2.87 -22.78
C PRO A 272 -16.84 -2.19 -23.32
N THR A 273 -16.91 -1.56 -24.50
CA THR A 273 -15.79 -0.81 -25.11
C THR A 273 -15.35 0.36 -24.24
N ARG A 274 -16.32 1.20 -23.83
CA ARG A 274 -16.03 2.40 -23.04
C ARG A 274 -15.52 2.03 -21.66
N TYR A 275 -16.10 1.00 -21.04
CA TYR A 275 -15.65 0.52 -19.74
C TYR A 275 -14.20 0.02 -19.80
N TYR A 276 -13.87 -0.81 -20.80
CA TYR A 276 -12.51 -1.34 -20.93
C TYR A 276 -11.49 -0.24 -21.22
N LEU A 277 -11.85 0.74 -22.06
CA LEU A 277 -11.05 1.94 -22.27
C LEU A 277 -10.80 2.70 -20.95
N ASN A 278 -11.83 2.89 -20.14
CA ASN A 278 -11.71 3.60 -18.86
C ASN A 278 -10.81 2.85 -17.86
N LEU A 279 -10.87 1.51 -17.80
CA LEU A 279 -9.94 0.73 -16.97
C LEU A 279 -8.48 0.97 -17.39
N ARG A 280 -8.21 0.96 -18.70
CA ARG A 280 -6.87 1.18 -19.25
C ARG A 280 -6.38 2.61 -19.00
N LEU A 281 -7.26 3.60 -19.13
CA LEU A 281 -6.94 5.01 -18.81
C LEU A 281 -6.70 5.21 -17.31
N ALA A 282 -7.43 4.52 -16.44
CA ALA A 282 -7.22 4.54 -15.00
C ALA A 282 -5.84 3.97 -14.62
N ARG A 283 -5.46 2.83 -15.20
CA ARG A 283 -4.10 2.26 -15.06
C ARG A 283 -3.03 3.24 -15.56
N ALA A 284 -3.25 3.85 -16.74
CA ALA A 284 -2.31 4.83 -17.27
C ALA A 284 -2.12 6.03 -16.34
N ARG A 285 -3.21 6.54 -15.74
CA ARG A 285 -3.15 7.64 -14.77
C ARG A 285 -2.33 7.27 -13.53
N HIS A 286 -2.46 6.03 -13.05
CA HIS A 286 -1.60 5.52 -11.99
C HIS A 286 -0.13 5.51 -12.39
N LEU A 287 0.21 4.88 -13.51
CA LEU A 287 1.60 4.82 -13.98
C LEU A 287 2.19 6.21 -14.22
N LEU A 288 1.41 7.17 -14.74
CA LEU A 288 1.86 8.56 -14.92
C LEU A 288 2.23 9.24 -13.61
N ARG A 289 1.46 9.00 -12.54
CA ARG A 289 1.66 9.60 -11.22
C ARG A 289 2.74 8.89 -10.41
N GLN A 290 2.99 7.64 -10.72
CA GLN A 290 3.76 6.73 -9.88
C GLN A 290 4.94 6.09 -10.58
N THR A 291 5.37 6.56 -11.75
CA THR A 291 6.61 6.09 -12.39
C THR A 291 7.24 7.21 -13.19
N SER A 292 8.51 7.03 -13.58
CA SER A 292 9.24 7.92 -14.49
C SER A 292 9.15 7.49 -15.96
N MET A 293 8.34 6.46 -16.28
CA MET A 293 8.20 5.90 -17.64
C MET A 293 7.96 6.99 -18.69
N SER A 294 8.32 6.79 -19.96
CA SER A 294 7.94 7.75 -21.00
C SER A 294 6.43 7.72 -21.24
N ILE A 295 5.82 8.81 -21.76
CA ILE A 295 4.39 8.81 -22.13
C ILE A 295 4.09 7.68 -23.14
N LEU A 296 5.04 7.39 -24.04
CA LEU A 296 4.94 6.28 -24.98
C LEU A 296 4.93 4.93 -24.27
N SER A 297 5.85 4.72 -23.31
CA SER A 297 5.91 3.48 -22.52
C SER A 297 4.63 3.26 -21.72
N VAL A 298 4.07 4.31 -21.10
CA VAL A 298 2.78 4.21 -20.39
C VAL A 298 1.64 3.87 -21.34
N ALA A 299 1.63 4.47 -22.54
CA ALA A 299 0.62 4.15 -23.55
C ALA A 299 0.68 2.65 -23.94
N LEU A 300 1.88 2.13 -24.19
CA LEU A 300 2.10 0.72 -24.53
C LEU A 300 1.70 -0.21 -23.38
N ALA A 301 2.11 0.07 -22.15
CA ALA A 301 1.76 -0.70 -20.94
C ALA A 301 0.24 -0.72 -20.64
N CYS A 302 -0.52 0.18 -21.27
CA CYS A 302 -1.98 0.24 -21.20
C CYS A 302 -2.64 -0.16 -22.53
N GLY A 303 -1.93 -0.85 -23.41
CA GLY A 303 -2.41 -1.44 -24.66
C GLY A 303 -2.75 -0.46 -25.77
N PHE A 304 -2.23 0.77 -25.72
CA PHE A 304 -2.43 1.75 -26.79
C PHE A 304 -1.34 1.60 -27.85
N VAL A 305 -1.77 1.48 -29.11
CA VAL A 305 -0.86 1.34 -30.26
C VAL A 305 -0.15 2.67 -30.60
N SER A 306 -0.73 3.81 -30.24
CA SER A 306 -0.10 5.12 -30.46
C SER A 306 -0.27 6.08 -29.30
N ALA A 307 0.81 6.82 -28.97
CA ALA A 307 0.82 7.84 -27.95
C ALA A 307 -0.16 9.00 -28.26
N SER A 308 -0.39 9.31 -29.54
CA SER A 308 -1.34 10.33 -29.99
C SER A 308 -2.79 9.93 -29.68
N HIS A 309 -3.17 8.69 -29.99
CA HIS A 309 -4.50 8.17 -29.65
C HIS A 309 -4.69 8.10 -28.14
N PHE A 310 -3.69 7.59 -27.41
CA PHE A 310 -3.69 7.59 -25.95
C PHE A 310 -3.92 8.99 -25.37
N SER A 311 -3.13 9.98 -25.80
CA SER A 311 -3.23 11.36 -25.29
C SER A 311 -4.59 12.01 -25.58
N LYS A 312 -5.19 11.69 -26.73
CA LYS A 312 -6.54 12.14 -27.07
C LYS A 312 -7.58 11.53 -26.13
N CYS A 313 -7.62 10.20 -26.01
CA CYS A 313 -8.55 9.51 -25.12
C CYS A 313 -8.39 9.91 -23.66
N TYR A 314 -7.15 10.12 -23.21
CA TYR A 314 -6.85 10.57 -21.86
C TYR A 314 -7.43 11.96 -21.59
N ARG A 315 -7.22 12.91 -22.52
CA ARG A 315 -7.78 14.26 -22.41
C ARG A 315 -9.31 14.26 -22.43
N GLU A 316 -9.93 13.47 -23.30
CA GLU A 316 -11.39 13.31 -23.36
C GLU A 316 -11.99 12.68 -22.09
N CYS A 317 -11.19 11.97 -21.29
CA CYS A 317 -11.65 11.29 -20.08
C CYS A 317 -11.38 12.09 -18.79
N TYR A 318 -10.29 12.84 -18.73
CA TYR A 318 -9.82 13.50 -17.51
C TYR A 318 -9.65 15.02 -17.64
N ASP A 319 -9.96 15.59 -18.80
CA ASP A 319 -9.77 17.01 -19.13
C ASP A 319 -8.35 17.54 -18.89
N ARG A 320 -7.36 16.63 -18.83
CA ARG A 320 -5.93 16.93 -18.67
C ARG A 320 -5.11 16.14 -19.68
N THR A 321 -3.90 16.60 -20.00
CA THR A 321 -2.98 15.82 -20.84
C THR A 321 -2.16 14.85 -19.99
N PRO A 322 -1.68 13.72 -20.56
CA PRO A 322 -0.77 12.82 -19.84
C PRO A 322 0.47 13.52 -19.28
N ARG A 323 0.99 14.53 -20.00
CA ARG A 323 2.12 15.35 -19.54
C ARG A 323 1.73 16.23 -18.36
N ALA A 324 0.60 16.92 -18.44
CA ALA A 324 0.09 17.76 -17.37
C ALA A 324 -0.27 16.96 -16.11
N GLU A 325 -0.66 15.69 -16.25
CA GLU A 325 -0.93 14.83 -15.08
C GLU A 325 0.28 14.68 -14.15
N ARG A 326 1.51 14.76 -14.69
CA ARG A 326 2.75 14.66 -13.91
C ARG A 326 3.11 15.91 -13.13
N SER A 327 2.59 17.05 -13.57
CA SER A 327 2.80 18.32 -12.89
C SER A 327 1.66 18.51 -11.89
N PRO A 328 1.95 18.57 -10.59
CA PRO A 328 0.95 19.03 -9.63
C PRO A 328 0.51 20.44 -10.02
N ASP A 329 -0.75 20.76 -9.77
CA ASP A 329 -1.19 22.16 -9.66
C ASP A 329 -0.73 22.71 -8.30
#